data_AF-A0A379UT44-F1
#
_entry.id   AF-A0A379UT44-F1
#
_cell.length_a   1.000
_cell.length_b   1.000
_cell.length_c   1.000
_cell.angle_alpha   90.00
_cell.angle_beta   90.00
_cell.angle_gamma   90.00
#
_symmetry.space_group_name_H-M   'P 1'
#
loop_
_entity.id
_entity.type
_entity.pdbx_description
1 polymer ?
#
loop_
_entity_poly.entity_id
_entity_poly.type
_entity_poly.pdbx_seq_one_letter_code
_entity_poly.pdbx_strand_id
1 'polypeptide(L)'
;MKRSLIAASVLSAVFMSAGAFAVDEYDSGVLNINGKVVGTTCQFLGTNTAEIRLNEIGADKIINLTPGQIYDAVTNQTQMPLKIKCQQGVAPRITFSSTQFDSHDITFNNGSAKGVGFAVYYGSTDNQIDPETG
;
A
#
# COMPACT_ATOMS: atom_id res chain seq x y z
N MET A 1 26.65 22.86 9.16
CA MET A 1 26.10 21.49 9.28
C MET A 1 24.76 21.43 8.54
N LYS A 2 24.70 20.90 7.32
CA LYS A 2 23.44 20.75 6.57
C LYS A 2 22.91 19.33 6.81
N ARG A 3 21.85 19.23 7.62
CA ARG A 3 21.16 17.98 7.97
C ARG A 3 20.24 17.61 6.80
N SER A 4 20.64 16.70 5.92
CA SER A 4 19.74 16.18 4.88
C SER A 4 18.83 15.13 5.49
N LEU A 5 17.60 15.51 5.87
CA LEU A 5 16.58 14.59 6.35
C LEU A 5 15.19 15.06 5.96
N ILE A 6 14.44 14.16 5.33
CA ILE A 6 13.08 13.70 5.66
C ILE A 6 12.52 13.16 4.33
N ALA A 7 12.71 11.86 4.08
CA ALA A 7 11.84 11.16 3.13
C ALA A 7 10.54 10.89 3.89
N ALA A 8 9.55 11.75 3.70
CA ALA A 8 8.17 11.49 4.08
C ALA A 8 7.51 10.91 2.84
N SER A 9 7.44 9.59 2.75
CA SER A 9 6.73 8.91 1.68
C SER A 9 5.25 8.86 2.04
N VAL A 10 4.43 9.55 1.26
CA VAL A 10 2.98 9.38 1.31
C VAL A 10 2.65 8.05 0.64
N LEU A 11 1.91 7.19 1.33
CA LEU A 11 1.44 5.93 0.77
C LEU A 11 -0.08 6.01 0.63
N SER A 12 -0.57 5.73 -0.57
CA SER A 12 -2.00 5.65 -0.87
C SER A 12 -2.37 4.26 -1.35
N ALA A 13 -3.63 3.90 -1.13
CA ALA A 13 -4.16 2.63 -1.58
C ALA A 13 -5.54 2.78 -2.24
N VAL A 14 -5.85 1.83 -3.10
CA VAL A 14 -7.12 1.71 -3.83
C VAL A 14 -7.54 0.25 -3.87
N PHE A 15 -8.84 -0.03 -3.86
CA PHE A 15 -9.32 -1.40 -4.03
C PHE A 15 -9.18 -1.87 -5.48
N MET A 16 -8.76 -3.12 -5.64
CA MET A 16 -8.62 -3.79 -6.92
C MET A 16 -9.25 -5.17 -6.86
N SER A 17 -9.73 -5.67 -8.00
CA SER A 17 -10.28 -7.02 -8.11
C SER A 17 -9.22 -8.00 -8.59
N ALA A 18 -9.03 -9.10 -7.86
CA ALA A 18 -8.28 -10.30 -8.27
C ALA A 18 -9.20 -11.43 -8.81
N GLY A 19 -10.54 -11.28 -8.77
CA GLY A 19 -11.51 -12.20 -9.39
C GLY A 19 -12.20 -13.21 -8.45
N ALA A 20 -13.51 -13.43 -8.72
CA ALA A 20 -14.52 -14.22 -7.98
C ALA A 20 -14.81 -13.76 -6.53
N PHE A 21 -15.81 -12.89 -6.41
CA PHE A 21 -16.27 -12.26 -5.18
C PHE A 21 -17.16 -13.19 -4.35
N ALA A 22 -17.08 -13.06 -3.03
CA ALA A 22 -18.13 -13.53 -2.12
C ALA A 22 -19.21 -12.44 -2.00
N VAL A 23 -20.47 -12.87 -2.11
CA VAL A 23 -21.66 -12.10 -1.72
C VAL A 23 -21.74 -12.15 -0.18
N ASP A 24 -22.11 -11.04 0.43
CA ASP A 24 -22.24 -10.81 1.87
C ASP A 24 -20.92 -10.59 2.62
N GLU A 25 -20.53 -9.31 2.71
CA GLU A 25 -20.47 -8.58 3.98
C GLU A 25 -19.87 -7.18 3.72
N TYR A 26 -20.57 -6.17 4.21
CA TYR A 26 -20.17 -4.77 4.13
C TYR A 26 -19.11 -4.51 5.20
N ASP A 27 -17.84 -4.46 4.79
CA ASP A 27 -16.76 -4.10 5.70
C ASP A 27 -15.73 -3.20 5.02
N SER A 28 -15.42 -2.08 5.70
CA SER A 28 -14.35 -1.16 5.30
C SER A 28 -13.02 -1.90 5.18
N GLY A 29 -12.24 -1.58 4.15
CA GLY A 29 -10.92 -2.19 3.95
C GLY A 29 -9.84 -1.47 4.74
N VAL A 30 -9.03 -2.23 5.49
CA VAL A 30 -7.87 -1.69 6.22
C VAL A 30 -6.59 -2.33 5.68
N LEU A 31 -5.72 -1.51 5.11
CA LEU A 31 -4.37 -1.90 4.73
C LEU A 31 -3.39 -1.49 5.83
N ASN A 32 -2.77 -2.50 6.46
CA ASN A 32 -1.73 -2.31 7.46
C ASN A 32 -0.35 -2.54 6.84
N ILE A 33 0.49 -1.52 6.87
CA ILE A 33 1.87 -1.56 6.38
C ILE A 33 2.80 -1.61 7.59
N ASN A 34 3.61 -2.68 7.68
CA ASN A 34 4.61 -2.86 8.72
C ASN A 34 6.01 -2.76 8.11
N GLY A 35 6.71 -1.68 8.43
CA GLY A 35 8.06 -1.42 7.97
C GLY A 35 9.13 -2.03 8.86
N LYS A 36 10.18 -2.56 8.23
CA LYS A 36 11.42 -2.97 8.89
C LYS A 36 12.61 -2.38 8.15
N VAL A 37 13.53 -1.75 8.87
CA VAL A 37 14.81 -1.34 8.27
C VAL A 37 15.74 -2.54 8.22
N VAL A 38 16.27 -2.83 7.04
CA VAL A 38 17.30 -3.84 6.83
C VAL A 38 18.61 -3.11 6.59
N GLY A 39 19.49 -3.12 7.60
CA GLY A 39 20.76 -2.36 7.62
C GLY A 39 20.81 -1.28 8.69
N THR A 40 22.00 -0.74 8.96
CA THR A 40 22.25 0.20 10.07
C THR A 40 22.27 1.67 9.65
N THR A 41 22.12 1.96 8.36
CA THR A 41 22.28 3.32 7.80
C THR A 41 21.01 4.16 7.88
N CYS A 42 19.87 3.55 8.19
CA CYS A 42 18.56 4.19 8.27
C CYS A 42 17.79 3.80 9.54
N GLN A 43 16.83 4.62 9.95
CA GLN A 43 15.91 4.35 11.05
C GLN A 43 14.56 5.02 10.81
N PHE A 44 13.48 4.43 11.32
CA PHE A 44 12.18 5.09 11.35
C PHE A 44 12.17 6.22 12.38
N LEU A 45 11.49 7.31 12.05
CA LEU A 45 11.22 8.42 12.96
C LEU A 45 9.76 8.32 13.41
N GLY A 46 9.54 7.95 14.67
CA GLY A 46 8.21 7.73 15.22
C GLY A 46 7.78 6.28 15.02
N THR A 47 6.67 6.05 14.31
CA THR A 47 6.14 4.70 14.07
C THR A 47 6.82 4.06 12.86
N ASN A 48 6.92 2.73 12.89
CA ASN A 48 7.30 1.91 11.74
C ASN A 48 6.07 1.26 11.08
N THR A 49 4.88 1.62 11.51
CA THR A 49 3.61 1.12 11.00
C THR A 49 2.79 2.27 10.44
N ALA A 50 2.09 2.01 9.34
CA ALA A 50 1.11 2.91 8.74
C ALA A 50 -0.17 2.15 8.43
N GLU A 51 -1.29 2.82 8.62
CA GLU A 51 -2.62 2.29 8.31
C GLU A 51 -3.24 3.16 7.22
N ILE A 52 -3.84 2.51 6.22
CA ILE A 52 -4.70 3.15 5.22
C ILE A 52 -6.06 2.49 5.34
N ARG A 53 -7.07 3.29 5.68
CA ARG A 53 -8.47 2.86 5.70
C ARG A 53 -9.13 3.33 4.43
N LEU A 54 -9.75 2.43 3.70
CA LEU A 54 -10.60 2.78 2.57
C LEU A 54 -12.06 2.67 2.98
N ASN A 55 -12.85 3.61 2.48
CA ASN A 55 -14.30 3.60 2.70
C ASN A 55 -14.90 2.33 2.10
N GLU A 56 -16.07 1.96 2.61
CA GLU A 56 -16.86 0.86 2.09
C GLU A 56 -17.13 1.04 0.59
N ILE A 57 -16.99 -0.04 -0.17
CA ILE A 57 -17.28 -0.09 -1.60
C ILE A 57 -18.30 -1.18 -1.85
N GLY A 58 -19.40 -0.80 -2.52
CA GLY A 58 -20.41 -1.75 -2.93
C GLY A 58 -19.84 -2.80 -3.89
N ALA A 59 -20.17 -4.07 -3.68
CA ALA A 59 -19.72 -5.16 -4.54
C ALA A 59 -20.08 -4.93 -6.01
N ASP A 60 -21.19 -4.23 -6.30
CA ASP A 60 -21.64 -3.86 -7.64
C ASP A 60 -20.61 -2.99 -8.41
N LYS A 61 -19.76 -2.26 -7.69
CA LYS A 61 -18.72 -1.39 -8.28
C LYS A 61 -17.47 -2.15 -8.72
N ILE A 62 -17.22 -3.30 -8.11
CA ILE A 62 -16.00 -4.08 -8.32
C ILE A 62 -16.26 -5.41 -9.01
N ILE A 63 -17.50 -5.93 -8.98
CA ILE A 63 -17.87 -7.24 -9.54
C ILE A 63 -17.60 -7.41 -11.04
N ASN A 64 -17.69 -6.30 -11.79
CA ASN A 64 -17.49 -6.29 -13.24
C ASN A 64 -16.05 -5.95 -13.64
N LEU A 65 -15.15 -5.76 -12.68
CA LEU A 65 -13.75 -5.49 -12.96
C LEU A 65 -13.03 -6.79 -13.32
N THR A 66 -12.17 -6.69 -14.33
CA THR A 66 -11.29 -7.80 -14.69
C THR A 66 -10.15 -7.93 -13.68
N PRO A 67 -9.55 -9.13 -13.50
CA PRO A 67 -8.41 -9.30 -12.61
C PRO A 67 -7.30 -8.27 -12.90
N GLY A 68 -6.83 -7.58 -11.86
CA GLY A 68 -5.84 -6.51 -11.96
C GLY A 68 -6.40 -5.14 -12.32
N GLN A 69 -7.71 -4.98 -12.53
CA GLN A 69 -8.30 -3.65 -12.71
C GLN A 69 -8.52 -2.91 -11.40
N ILE A 70 -8.25 -1.60 -11.50
CA ILE A 70 -8.27 -0.64 -10.40
C ILE A 70 -9.64 0.03 -10.34
N TYR A 71 -10.22 0.10 -9.15
CA TYR A 71 -11.38 0.97 -8.91
C TYR A 71 -10.94 2.31 -8.33
N ASP A 72 -10.54 3.25 -9.20
CA ASP A 72 -9.93 4.53 -8.83
C ASP A 72 -10.89 5.59 -8.25
N ALA A 73 -12.21 5.36 -8.29
CA ALA A 73 -13.19 6.30 -7.75
C ALA A 73 -13.11 6.48 -6.22
N VAL A 74 -12.43 5.55 -5.51
CA VAL A 74 -12.19 5.64 -4.07
C VAL A 74 -10.72 5.40 -3.79
N THR A 75 -10.00 6.49 -3.52
CA THR A 75 -8.60 6.45 -3.09
C THR A 75 -8.49 7.01 -1.67
N ASN A 76 -7.60 6.45 -0.87
CA ASN A 76 -7.29 7.02 0.44
C ASN A 76 -5.80 6.91 0.74
N GLN A 77 -5.33 7.78 1.63
CA GLN A 77 -3.92 7.92 1.98
C GLN A 77 -3.76 7.80 3.48
N THR A 78 -2.58 7.36 3.92
CA THR A 78 -2.29 7.34 5.35
C THR A 78 -2.17 8.77 5.91
N GLN A 79 -2.86 9.06 7.01
CA GLN A 79 -2.69 10.33 7.73
C GLN A 79 -1.35 10.40 8.48
N MET A 80 -0.71 9.26 8.70
CA MET A 80 0.56 9.13 9.41
C MET A 80 1.61 8.49 8.49
N PRO A 81 2.23 9.27 7.59
CA PRO A 81 3.23 8.73 6.67
C PRO A 81 4.46 8.25 7.43
N LEU A 82 5.04 7.14 6.95
CA LEU A 82 6.30 6.61 7.46
C LEU A 82 7.43 7.60 7.17
N LYS A 83 8.17 7.96 8.21
CA LYS A 83 9.30 8.88 8.11
C LYS A 83 10.58 8.09 8.33
N ILE A 84 11.50 8.14 7.36
CA ILE A 84 12.79 7.45 7.47
C ILE A 84 13.91 8.48 7.52
N LYS A 85 14.83 8.28 8.46
CA LYS A 85 16.06 9.04 8.63
C LYS A 85 17.25 8.16 8.27
N CYS A 86 17.99 8.55 7.25
CA CYS A 86 19.23 7.89 6.84
C CYS A 86 20.47 8.75 7.07
N GLN A 87 21.65 8.14 7.01
CA GLN A 87 22.92 8.84 6.96
C GLN A 87 23.03 9.72 5.71
N GLN A 88 23.87 10.75 5.79
CA GLN A 88 24.04 11.72 4.70
C GLN A 88 24.57 11.03 3.43
N GLY A 89 23.94 11.31 2.28
CA GLY A 89 24.35 10.76 0.98
C GLY A 89 23.81 9.34 0.69
N VAL A 90 23.03 8.76 1.61
CA VAL A 90 22.39 7.46 1.41
C VAL A 90 20.92 7.65 1.03
N ALA A 91 20.57 7.31 -0.21
CA ALA A 91 19.17 7.22 -0.62
C ALA A 91 18.59 5.88 -0.13
N PRO A 92 17.51 5.89 0.68
CA PRO A 92 16.86 4.65 1.06
C PRO A 92 16.19 4.01 -0.16
N ARG A 93 16.37 2.71 -0.33
CA ARG A 93 15.53 1.90 -1.21
C ARG A 93 14.40 1.31 -0.37
N ILE A 94 13.17 1.55 -0.79
CA ILE A 94 11.97 0.96 -0.18
C ILE A 94 11.55 -0.18 -1.09
N THR A 95 11.25 -1.33 -0.50
CA THR A 95 10.73 -2.51 -1.23
C THR A 95 9.60 -3.09 -0.40
N PHE A 96 8.64 -3.72 -1.07
CA PHE A 96 7.54 -4.41 -0.44
C PHE A 96 7.82 -5.91 -0.48
N SER A 97 7.21 -6.66 0.44
CA SER A 97 7.34 -8.11 0.37
C SER A 97 6.47 -8.62 -0.77
N SER A 98 7.10 -9.03 -1.89
CA SER A 98 6.40 -9.58 -3.06
C SER A 98 5.51 -10.78 -2.73
N THR A 99 5.81 -11.53 -1.68
CA THR A 99 4.95 -12.63 -1.18
C THR A 99 3.57 -12.18 -0.71
N GLN A 100 3.37 -10.88 -0.48
CA GLN A 100 2.09 -10.30 -0.07
C GLN A 100 1.26 -9.81 -1.26
N PHE A 101 1.76 -9.97 -2.49
CA PHE A 101 1.13 -9.51 -3.72
C PHE A 101 0.90 -10.68 -4.68
N ASP A 102 -0.14 -10.58 -5.49
CA ASP A 102 -0.41 -11.49 -6.59
C ASP A 102 0.38 -11.11 -7.86
N SER A 103 0.12 -11.82 -8.96
CA SER A 103 0.80 -11.59 -10.25
C SER A 103 0.41 -10.28 -10.95
N HIS A 104 -0.49 -9.49 -10.38
CA HIS A 104 -0.96 -8.20 -10.91
C HIS A 104 -0.61 -7.04 -9.96
N ASP A 105 0.35 -7.25 -9.06
CA ASP A 105 0.78 -6.28 -8.05
C ASP A 105 -0.34 -5.84 -7.10
N ILE A 106 -1.29 -6.76 -6.84
CA ILE A 106 -2.40 -6.55 -5.90
C ILE A 106 -2.14 -7.31 -4.62
N THR A 107 -2.32 -6.65 -3.48
CA THR A 107 -2.11 -7.32 -2.19
C THR A 107 -3.11 -8.46 -1.98
N PHE A 108 -2.65 -9.57 -1.41
CA PHE A 108 -3.55 -10.64 -0.99
C PHE A 108 -4.46 -10.17 0.14
N ASN A 109 -5.78 -10.31 -0.06
CA ASN A 109 -6.72 -10.06 1.02
C ASN A 109 -6.72 -11.22 2.03
N ASN A 110 -6.46 -10.87 3.29
CA ASN A 110 -6.50 -11.78 4.43
C ASN A 110 -7.89 -11.86 5.09
N GLY A 111 -8.88 -11.13 4.56
CA GLY A 111 -10.27 -11.16 5.00
C GLY A 111 -11.15 -12.21 4.33
N SER A 112 -12.45 -12.07 4.57
CA SER A 112 -13.52 -12.90 4.00
C SER A 112 -13.69 -12.66 2.49
N ALA A 113 -13.57 -11.41 2.05
CA ALA A 113 -13.72 -11.05 0.64
C ALA A 113 -12.65 -11.69 -0.24
N LYS A 114 -13.08 -12.45 -1.25
CA LYS A 114 -12.23 -13.09 -2.25
C LYS A 114 -12.20 -12.27 -3.52
N GLY A 115 -11.10 -12.40 -4.26
CA GLY A 115 -10.98 -11.72 -5.54
C GLY A 115 -10.87 -10.21 -5.43
N VAL A 116 -10.40 -9.69 -4.31
CA VAL A 116 -10.11 -8.27 -4.10
C VAL A 116 -8.82 -8.11 -3.32
N GLY A 117 -8.21 -6.94 -3.44
CA GLY A 117 -7.05 -6.53 -2.66
C GLY A 117 -6.80 -5.04 -2.80
N PHE A 118 -5.68 -4.59 -2.27
CA PHE A 118 -5.24 -3.20 -2.37
C PHE A 118 -4.11 -3.07 -3.38
N ALA A 119 -4.24 -2.10 -4.26
CA ALA A 119 -3.12 -1.52 -4.96
C ALA A 119 -2.51 -0.40 -4.15
N VAL A 120 -1.19 -0.39 -4.08
CA VAL A 120 -0.43 0.55 -3.24
C VAL A 120 0.39 1.45 -4.14
N TYR A 121 0.42 2.73 -3.83
CA TYR A 121 1.13 3.76 -4.59
C TYR A 121 2.11 4.49 -3.68
N TYR A 122 3.26 4.85 -4.25
CA TYR A 122 4.32 5.55 -3.54
C TYR A 122 4.39 7.03 -3.94
N GLY A 123 4.35 7.92 -2.95
CA GLY A 123 4.50 9.36 -3.14
C GLY A 123 3.27 10.04 -3.75
N SER A 124 3.50 11.15 -4.46
CA SER A 124 2.46 11.87 -5.22
C SER A 124 2.42 11.43 -6.69
N THR A 125 2.98 10.28 -7.01
CA THR A 125 3.00 9.73 -8.37
C THR A 125 1.93 8.66 -8.47
N ASP A 126 1.16 8.68 -9.56
CA ASP A 126 0.18 7.63 -9.90
C ASP A 126 0.84 6.30 -10.31
N ASN A 127 2.11 6.11 -9.97
CA ASN A 127 2.86 4.90 -10.23
C ASN A 127 2.54 3.89 -9.13
N GLN A 128 1.82 2.85 -9.51
CA GLN A 128 1.62 1.69 -8.66
C GLN A 128 2.98 1.09 -8.29
N ILE A 129 3.08 0.65 -7.05
CA ILE A 129 4.28 0.00 -6.54
C ILE A 129 4.39 -1.39 -7.18
N ASP A 130 5.53 -1.64 -7.81
CA ASP A 130 5.97 -2.99 -8.16
C ASP A 130 6.72 -3.56 -6.94
N PRO A 131 6.20 -4.61 -6.29
CA PRO A 131 6.79 -5.14 -5.07
C PRO A 131 8.16 -5.81 -5.29
N GLU A 132 8.53 -6.18 -6.52
CA GLU A 132 9.85 -6.75 -6.84
C GLU A 132 10.92 -5.67 -7.03
N THR A 133 10.55 -4.54 -7.64
CA THR A 133 11.52 -3.49 -7.97
C THR A 133 11.55 -2.32 -6.98
N GLY A 134 10.44 -2.08 -6.26
CA GLY A 134 10.32 -1.07 -5.20
C GLY A 134 10.01 0.31 -5.75
#